data_AF-A0A833HCS9-F1
#
_entry.id   AF-A0A833HCS9-F1
#
_cell.length_a   1.000
_cell.length_b   1.000
_cell.length_c   1.000
_cell.angle_alpha   90.00
_cell.angle_beta   90.00
_cell.angle_gamma   90.00
#
_symmetry.space_group_name_H-M   'P 1'
#
loop_
_entity.id
_entity.type
_entity.pdbx_description
1 polymer ?
#
loop_
_entity_poly.entity_id
_entity_poly.type
_entity_poly.pdbx_seq_one_letter_code
_entity_poly.pdbx_strand_id
1 'polypeptide(L)'
;MDALQALVLTDAQLRMILSEAARQGAAIAVEALRAELHQSPDDMVLQKLRTYLTDPTSIANPADNWAHSGIIRQLQTAPGGKPKSAAWFMKFQRETGLHACFTRRSPAFGRRREWAFSDIKLAWNAYYGRR
;
A
#
# COMPACT_ATOMS: atom_id res chain seq x y z
N MET A 1 -40.48 30.69 39.24
CA MET A 1 -39.65 30.77 38.03
C MET A 1 -38.24 30.41 38.47
N ASP A 2 -37.74 29.24 38.05
CA ASP A 2 -36.38 28.81 38.40
C ASP A 2 -35.36 29.76 37.78
N ALA A 3 -34.49 30.31 38.62
CA ALA A 3 -33.42 31.19 38.18
C ALA A 3 -32.42 30.36 37.37
N LEU A 4 -32.32 30.66 36.07
CA LEU A 4 -31.25 30.17 35.20
C LEU A 4 -29.90 30.61 35.80
N GLN A 5 -29.24 29.68 36.48
CA GLN A 5 -27.90 29.89 37.02
C GLN A 5 -26.93 29.99 35.84
N ALA A 6 -26.51 31.23 35.53
CA ALA A 6 -25.50 31.47 34.51
C ALA A 6 -24.16 30.92 35.00
N LEU A 7 -23.60 29.97 34.25
CA LEU A 7 -22.28 29.41 34.49
C LEU A 7 -21.24 30.47 34.07
N VAL A 8 -20.80 31.30 35.02
CA VAL A 8 -19.75 32.29 34.77
C VAL A 8 -18.40 31.57 34.82
N LEU A 9 -17.89 31.20 33.65
CA LEU A 9 -16.54 30.67 33.52
C LEU A 9 -15.52 31.80 33.73
N THR A 10 -14.54 31.55 34.57
CA THR A 10 -13.33 32.39 34.59
C THR A 10 -12.56 32.23 33.28
N ASP A 11 -11.78 33.24 32.89
CA ASP A 11 -10.91 33.17 31.69
C ASP A 11 -10.02 31.91 31.70
N ALA A 12 -9.50 31.54 32.88
CA ALA A 12 -8.70 30.32 33.05
C ALA A 12 -9.50 29.04 32.78
N GLN A 13 -10.74 28.94 33.27
CA GLN A 13 -11.61 27.79 33.02
C GLN A 13 -12.00 27.70 31.54
N LEU A 14 -12.32 28.83 30.90
CA LEU A 14 -12.62 28.87 29.48
C LEU A 14 -11.42 28.42 28.64
N ARG A 15 -10.22 28.92 28.93
CA ARG A 15 -8.98 28.51 28.25
C ARG A 15 -8.67 27.03 28.43
N MET A 16 -8.89 26.48 29.63
CA MET A 16 -8.72 25.04 29.86
C MET A 16 -9.69 24.23 29.01
N ILE A 17 -10.98 24.57 29.01
CA ILE A 17 -11.99 23.86 28.23
C ILE A 17 -11.67 23.92 26.73
N LEU A 18 -11.29 25.10 26.22
CA LEU A 18 -10.90 25.27 24.82
C LEU A 18 -9.64 24.48 24.47
N SER A 19 -8.65 24.45 25.36
CA SER A 19 -7.40 23.71 25.13
C SER A 19 -7.63 22.20 25.11
N GLU A 20 -8.48 21.69 26.00
CA GLU A 20 -8.82 20.28 26.06
C GLU A 20 -9.68 19.86 24.87
N ALA A 21 -10.66 20.68 24.48
CA ALA A 21 -11.43 20.45 23.26
C ALA A 21 -10.53 20.43 22.01
N ALA A 22 -9.56 21.33 21.92
CA ALA A 22 -8.59 21.36 20.82
C ALA A 22 -7.70 20.10 20.81
N ARG A 23 -7.24 19.64 21.98
CA ARG A 23 -6.44 18.40 22.11
C ARG A 23 -7.24 17.17 21.68
N GLN A 24 -8.48 17.06 22.12
CA GLN A 24 -9.37 15.96 21.73
C GLN A 24 -9.68 15.99 20.23
N GLY A 25 -9.97 17.16 19.68
CA GLY A 25 -10.15 17.34 18.24
C GLY A 25 -8.93 16.92 17.43
N ALA A 26 -7.72 17.29 17.87
CA ALA A 26 -6.48 16.88 17.22
C ALA A 26 -6.26 15.36 17.28
N ALA A 27 -6.55 14.72 18.43
CA ALA A 27 -6.45 13.28 18.57
C ALA A 27 -7.41 12.54 17.62
N ILE A 28 -8.66 13.00 17.50
CA ILE A 28 -9.66 12.42 16.58
C ILE A 28 -9.20 12.55 15.13
N ALA A 29 -8.68 13.73 14.73
CA ALA A 29 -8.19 13.94 13.37
C ALA A 29 -7.00 13.03 13.03
N VAL A 30 -6.07 12.82 13.98
CA VAL A 30 -4.93 11.91 13.80
C VAL A 30 -5.40 10.46 13.68
N GLU A 31 -6.36 10.02 14.50
CA GLU A 31 -6.89 8.66 14.42
C GLU A 31 -7.69 8.42 13.13
N ALA A 32 -8.47 9.40 12.67
CA ALA A 32 -9.13 9.34 11.37
C ALA A 32 -8.12 9.21 10.22
N LEU A 33 -7.04 10.01 10.25
CA LEU A 33 -5.97 9.91 9.27
C LEU A 33 -5.26 8.55 9.33
N ARG A 34 -5.02 8.00 10.53
CA ARG A 34 -4.43 6.66 10.70
C ARG A 34 -5.33 5.54 10.19
N ALA A 35 -6.65 5.70 10.35
CA ALA A 35 -7.63 4.78 9.81
C ALA A 35 -7.67 4.84 8.27
N GLU A 36 -7.53 6.02 7.67
CA GLU A 36 -7.38 6.18 6.22
C GLU A 36 -6.03 5.67 5.70
N LEU A 37 -4.98 5.78 6.52
CA LEU A 37 -3.64 5.27 6.23
C LEU A 37 -3.48 3.78 6.50
N HIS A 38 -4.53 3.05 6.91
CA HIS A 38 -4.45 1.59 7.04
C HIS A 38 -4.11 0.98 5.67
N GLN A 39 -2.83 0.67 5.49
CA GLN A 39 -2.33 0.00 4.30
C GLN A 39 -2.84 -1.42 4.33
N SER A 40 -3.53 -1.83 3.26
CA SER A 40 -3.87 -3.24 3.10
C SER A 40 -2.57 -4.06 2.98
N PRO A 41 -2.61 -5.37 3.31
CA PRO A 41 -1.47 -6.25 3.06
C PRO A 41 -0.95 -6.17 1.62
N ASP A 42 -1.85 -6.02 0.64
CA ASP A 42 -1.50 -5.86 -0.77
C ASP A 42 -0.74 -4.54 -1.03
N ASP A 43 -1.11 -3.45 -0.35
CA ASP A 43 -0.43 -2.15 -0.47
C ASP A 43 0.99 -2.23 0.11
N MET A 44 1.16 -2.93 1.24
CA MET A 44 2.48 -3.17 1.82
C MET A 44 3.37 -4.00 0.87
N VAL A 45 2.82 -5.06 0.26
CA VAL A 45 3.56 -5.88 -0.70
C VAL A 45 3.88 -5.08 -1.96
N LEU A 46 2.96 -4.27 -2.47
CA LEU A 46 3.17 -3.38 -3.61
C LEU A 46 4.31 -2.40 -3.34
N GLN A 47 4.28 -1.73 -2.18
CA GLN A 47 5.31 -0.76 -1.83
C GLN A 47 6.67 -1.43 -1.66
N LYS A 48 6.71 -2.59 -0.99
CA LYS A 48 7.92 -3.39 -0.84
C LYS A 48 8.50 -3.80 -2.20
N LEU A 49 7.65 -4.24 -3.12
CA LEU A 49 8.07 -4.61 -4.47
C LEU A 49 8.60 -3.40 -5.26
N ARG A 50 7.95 -2.23 -5.17
CA ARG A 50 8.43 -1.00 -5.80
C ARG A 50 9.82 -0.61 -5.29
N THR A 51 10.02 -0.63 -3.97
CA THR A 51 11.33 -0.34 -3.38
C THR A 51 12.38 -1.31 -3.90
N TYR A 52 12.09 -2.62 -3.94
CA TYR A 52 13.01 -3.63 -4.46
C TYR A 52 13.34 -3.50 -5.95
N LEU A 53 12.37 -3.07 -6.77
CA LEU A 53 12.62 -2.85 -8.19
C LEU A 53 13.61 -1.71 -8.42
N THR A 54 13.53 -0.65 -7.61
CA THR A 54 14.45 0.51 -7.64
C THR A 54 15.80 0.19 -6.99
N ASP A 55 15.80 -0.45 -5.83
CA ASP A 55 16.99 -0.84 -5.08
C ASP A 55 16.93 -2.35 -4.73
N PRO A 56 17.68 -3.20 -5.46
CA PRO A 56 17.72 -4.64 -5.20
C PRO A 56 18.26 -5.00 -3.81
N THR A 57 19.04 -4.12 -3.18
CA THR A 57 19.68 -4.40 -1.88
C THR A 57 18.72 -4.20 -0.71
N SER A 58 17.56 -3.56 -0.94
CA SER A 58 16.51 -3.34 0.06
C SER A 58 15.87 -4.62 0.62
N ILE A 59 16.08 -5.78 -0.01
CA ILE A 59 15.58 -7.07 0.44
C ILE A 59 16.71 -8.11 0.41
N ALA A 60 17.03 -8.70 1.56
CA ALA A 60 18.09 -9.69 1.69
C ALA A 60 17.80 -10.99 0.91
N ASN A 61 16.57 -11.51 0.96
CA ASN A 61 16.14 -12.68 0.19
C ASN A 61 14.88 -12.41 -0.64
N PRO A 62 15.00 -11.93 -1.89
CA PRO A 62 13.86 -11.65 -2.75
C PRO A 62 13.12 -12.91 -3.21
N ALA A 63 13.73 -14.10 -3.10
CA ALA A 63 13.11 -15.36 -3.49
C ALA A 63 12.05 -15.87 -2.48
N ASP A 64 12.00 -15.26 -1.29
CA ASP A 64 11.03 -15.55 -0.22
C ASP A 64 9.88 -14.53 -0.21
N ASN A 65 9.90 -13.54 -1.10
CA ASN A 65 8.88 -12.50 -1.20
C ASN A 65 8.05 -12.71 -2.46
N TRP A 66 6.73 -12.61 -2.31
CA TRP A 66 5.76 -13.04 -3.33
C TRP A 66 4.81 -11.91 -3.69
N ALA A 67 4.43 -11.81 -4.95
CA ALA A 67 3.33 -10.96 -5.38
C ALA A 67 2.48 -11.65 -6.45
N HIS A 68 1.17 -11.42 -6.38
CA HIS A 68 0.23 -11.90 -7.38
C HIS A 68 0.00 -10.86 -8.51
N SER A 69 -0.75 -11.26 -9.53
CA SER A 69 -0.98 -10.46 -10.74
C SER A 69 -1.59 -9.07 -10.45
N GLY A 70 -2.50 -8.97 -9.47
CA GLY A 70 -3.09 -7.71 -9.02
C GLY A 70 -2.03 -6.66 -8.63
N ILE A 71 -1.10 -7.01 -7.74
CA ILE A 71 0.01 -6.15 -7.30
C ILE A 71 0.93 -5.81 -8.46
N ILE A 72 1.33 -6.80 -9.29
CA ILE A 72 2.24 -6.56 -10.42
C ILE A 72 1.63 -5.54 -11.41
N ARG A 73 0.32 -5.60 -11.65
CA ARG A 73 -0.40 -4.65 -12.51
C ARG A 73 -0.49 -3.24 -11.93
N GLN A 74 -0.25 -3.06 -10.64
CA GLN A 74 -0.26 -1.77 -9.96
C GLN A 74 1.13 -1.12 -9.87
N LEU A 75 2.20 -1.84 -10.25
CA LEU A 75 3.57 -1.31 -10.22
C LEU A 75 3.73 -0.02 -11.03
N GLN A 76 3.13 0.01 -12.22
CA GLN A 76 3.01 1.22 -13.03
C GLN A 76 1.54 1.45 -13.37
N THR A 77 0.96 2.54 -12.89
CA THR A 77 -0.41 2.92 -13.23
C THR A 77 -0.49 3.41 -14.68
N ALA A 78 -1.67 3.29 -15.29
CA ALA A 78 -1.98 3.97 -16.54
C ALA A 78 -2.11 5.48 -16.29
N PRO A 79 -2.09 6.34 -17.33
CA PRO A 79 -2.21 7.80 -17.19
C PRO A 79 -3.42 8.26 -16.36
N GLY A 80 -4.50 7.48 -16.32
CA GLY A 80 -5.68 7.74 -15.48
C GLY A 80 -5.64 7.13 -14.08
N GLY A 81 -4.45 6.81 -13.54
CA GLY A 81 -4.28 6.23 -12.20
C GLY A 81 -4.72 4.77 -12.05
N LYS A 82 -5.38 4.19 -13.06
CA LYS A 82 -5.88 2.81 -13.01
C LYS A 82 -4.73 1.79 -13.12
N PRO A 83 -4.83 0.62 -12.47
CA PRO A 83 -3.89 -0.48 -12.68
C PRO A 83 -3.87 -0.93 -14.16
N LYS A 84 -2.77 -1.53 -14.61
CA LYS A 84 -2.72 -2.15 -15.94
C LYS A 84 -3.83 -3.20 -16.10
N SER A 85 -4.28 -3.44 -17.32
CA SER A 85 -5.33 -4.43 -17.60
C SER A 85 -4.83 -5.87 -17.44
N ALA A 86 -5.76 -6.83 -17.33
CA ALA A 86 -5.42 -8.25 -17.35
C ALA A 86 -4.79 -8.67 -18.69
N ALA A 87 -5.27 -8.10 -19.81
CA ALA A 87 -4.71 -8.33 -21.14
C ALA A 87 -3.24 -7.87 -21.24
N TRP A 88 -2.92 -6.71 -20.66
CA TRP A 88 -1.54 -6.25 -20.56
C TRP A 88 -0.68 -7.25 -19.79
N PHE A 89 -1.17 -7.75 -18.65
CA PHE A 89 -0.44 -8.70 -17.83
C PHE A 89 -0.17 -10.01 -18.59
N MET A 90 -1.17 -10.54 -19.30
CA MET A 90 -0.98 -11.74 -20.14
C MET A 90 0.07 -11.53 -21.23
N LYS A 91 0.12 -10.34 -21.84
CA LYS A 91 1.17 -9.97 -22.80
C LYS A 91 2.54 -9.91 -22.12
N PHE A 92 2.64 -9.16 -21.02
CA PHE A 92 3.86 -9.00 -20.21
C PHE A 92 4.46 -10.36 -19.84
N GLN A 93 3.65 -11.30 -19.34
CA GLN A 93 4.14 -12.62 -18.94
C GLN A 93 4.65 -13.48 -20.08
N ARG A 94 4.05 -13.38 -21.27
CA ARG A 94 4.50 -14.10 -22.47
C ARG A 94 5.82 -13.53 -22.99
N GLU A 95 5.92 -12.21 -23.08
CA GLU A 95 7.11 -11.53 -23.64
C GLU A 95 8.34 -11.62 -22.75
N THR A 96 8.14 -11.72 -21.44
CA THR A 96 9.22 -11.73 -20.44
C THR A 96 9.59 -13.12 -19.95
N GLY A 97 8.82 -14.15 -20.31
CA GLY A 97 8.99 -15.49 -19.76
C GLY A 97 8.48 -15.67 -18.32
N LEU A 98 7.91 -14.64 -17.68
CA LEU A 98 7.37 -14.75 -16.31
C LEU A 98 6.29 -15.83 -16.18
N HIS A 99 5.58 -16.13 -17.28
CA HIS A 99 4.63 -17.23 -17.29
C HIS A 99 5.31 -18.59 -17.05
N ALA A 100 6.59 -18.79 -17.37
CA ALA A 100 7.33 -20.04 -17.20
C ALA A 100 7.96 -20.19 -15.80
N CYS A 101 8.01 -19.10 -15.01
CA CYS A 101 8.42 -19.12 -13.60
C CYS A 101 7.29 -19.76 -12.75
N PHE A 102 7.18 -21.08 -12.82
CA PHE A 102 6.19 -21.90 -12.12
C PHE A 102 6.77 -22.65 -10.91
N THR A 103 8.07 -22.50 -10.64
CA THR A 103 8.84 -23.46 -9.84
C THR A 103 8.61 -23.38 -8.33
N ARG A 104 7.83 -22.42 -7.84
CA ARG A 104 7.60 -22.22 -6.42
C ARG A 104 6.13 -21.90 -6.15
N ARG A 105 5.48 -22.74 -5.34
CA ARG A 105 4.13 -22.48 -4.84
C ARG A 105 4.27 -21.54 -3.64
N SER A 106 3.60 -20.39 -3.69
CA SER A 106 3.57 -19.46 -2.55
C SER A 106 3.03 -20.17 -1.30
N PRO A 107 3.66 -19.98 -0.11
CA PRO A 107 3.23 -20.64 1.12
C PRO A 107 1.84 -20.24 1.63
N ALA A 108 1.31 -19.07 1.21
CA ALA A 108 0.24 -18.40 1.95
C ALA A 108 -1.14 -18.35 1.27
N PHE A 109 -1.27 -18.61 -0.05
CA PHE A 109 -2.53 -18.32 -0.78
C PHE A 109 -2.99 -19.39 -1.79
N GLY A 110 -3.31 -20.60 -1.30
CA GLY A 110 -4.17 -21.57 -2.00
C GLY A 110 -4.08 -21.61 -3.55
N ARG A 111 -5.15 -21.18 -4.25
CA ARG A 111 -5.32 -21.26 -5.72
C ARG A 111 -4.75 -20.06 -6.50
N ARG A 112 -4.34 -18.97 -5.83
CA ARG A 112 -3.93 -17.74 -6.52
C ARG A 112 -2.47 -17.87 -6.95
N ARG A 113 -2.22 -17.63 -8.24
CA ARG A 113 -0.86 -17.67 -8.77
C ARG A 113 -0.07 -16.44 -8.35
N GLU A 114 1.12 -16.68 -7.80
CA GLU A 114 2.07 -15.66 -7.36
C GLU A 114 3.46 -15.94 -7.95
N TRP A 115 4.31 -14.91 -7.93
CA TRP A 115 5.68 -14.95 -8.43
C TRP A 115 6.63 -14.37 -7.40
N ALA A 116 7.85 -14.90 -7.35
CA ALA A 116 8.88 -14.36 -6.47
C ALA A 116 9.32 -12.97 -6.95
N PHE A 117 9.74 -12.11 -6.03
CA PHE A 117 10.21 -10.77 -6.37
C PHE A 117 11.39 -10.82 -7.34
N SER A 118 12.28 -11.80 -7.20
CA SER A 118 13.40 -12.04 -8.14
C SER A 118 12.92 -12.27 -9.58
N ASP A 119 11.90 -13.10 -9.77
CA ASP A 119 11.34 -13.41 -11.09
C ASP A 119 10.66 -12.17 -11.69
N ILE A 120 9.91 -11.44 -10.85
CA ILE A 120 9.24 -10.21 -11.24
C ILE A 120 10.26 -9.17 -11.69
N LYS A 121 11.39 -9.00 -10.97
CA LYS A 121 12.43 -8.05 -11.35
C LYS A 121 13.08 -8.38 -12.68
N LEU A 122 13.41 -9.65 -12.91
CA LEU A 122 13.96 -10.10 -14.20
C LEU A 122 12.98 -9.80 -15.35
N ALA A 123 11.70 -10.12 -15.16
CA ALA A 123 10.66 -9.83 -16.12
C ALA A 123 10.46 -8.32 -16.36
N TRP A 124 10.47 -7.53 -15.28
CA TRP A 124 10.31 -6.08 -15.33
C TRP A 124 11.44 -5.42 -16.11
N ASN A 125 12.68 -5.81 -15.81
CA ASN A 125 13.86 -5.33 -16.52
C ASN A 125 13.84 -5.75 -18.00
N ALA A 126 13.44 -6.99 -18.31
CA ALA A 126 13.33 -7.45 -19.69
C ALA A 126 12.27 -6.68 -20.49
N TYR A 127 11.14 -6.32 -19.85
CA TYR A 127 10.05 -5.61 -20.51
C TYR A 127 10.35 -4.12 -20.76
N TYR A 128 10.92 -3.43 -19.77
CA TYR A 128 11.19 -2.00 -19.84
C TYR A 128 12.61 -1.65 -20.32
N GLY A 129 13.58 -2.56 -20.19
CA GLY A 129 14.95 -2.35 -20.69
C GLY A 129 15.12 -2.62 -22.19
N ARG A 130 14.12 -3.24 -22.84
CA ARG A 130 14.07 -3.39 -24.32
C ARG A 130 13.43 -2.19 -25.02
N ARG A 131 12.99 -1.19 -24.28
CA ARG A 131 12.22 -0.05 -24.76
C ARG A 131 13.03 1.22 -24.79
#